data_AF-A0A953YQU3-F1
#
_entry.id   AF-A0A953YQU3-F1
#
_cell.length_a   1.000
_cell.length_b   1.000
_cell.length_c   1.000
_cell.angle_alpha   90.00
_cell.angle_beta   90.00
_cell.angle_gamma   90.00
#
_symmetry.space_group_name_H-M   'P 1'
#
loop_
_entity.id
_entity.type
_entity.pdbx_description
1 polymer ?
#
loop_
_entity_poly.entity_id
_entity_poly.type
_entity_poly.pdbx_seq_one_letter_code
_entity_poly.pdbx_strand_id
1 'polypeptide(L)'
;MLLQFCDKCGRPLSEGCIARGEAVDRDGELVCASCLANERTKSAVRAAESDAGQETTGPLGHYEQAVWGCESCGIPVTALDLIEGRGSRVGGMLRCSRCAPIVKKAPEVPKAEPKPAAPARPSIPRPAPSIPRAAQTPRVSSTPRHSTAAANQFLAEAKSEQKRPILPIVMIAIVLPMFAVSLYFAITSQQKLNEAMGRQANAQAGAGDPSDRRNQRPREELNPEPLSGETDDTPPEVKPPMEDTNPPSARPLPPGVMDDLIAIENELAEPAIAKLQSKNLGEVWEGLIEIGSRRLIAARPYVRALLRDPDDKTRALACRVAGMLNDKEALPTLNRMLELDPDDNVKVEARKARDRLTGEATRELRDMTDAELQEMLEDIQRELDRRRGRND
;
A
#
# COMPACT_ATOMS: atom_id res chain seq x y z
N MET A 1 -1.73 52.40 -21.82
CA MET A 1 -2.18 51.10 -21.28
C MET A 1 -1.56 50.96 -19.90
N LEU A 2 -2.37 51.04 -18.86
CA LEU A 2 -1.94 50.68 -17.52
C LEU A 2 -2.25 49.20 -17.33
N LEU A 3 -1.22 48.37 -17.12
CA LEU A 3 -1.45 46.98 -16.70
C LEU A 3 -1.82 47.00 -15.21
N GLN A 4 -3.06 46.64 -14.93
CA GLN A 4 -3.53 46.32 -13.59
C GLN A 4 -3.24 44.85 -13.29
N PHE A 5 -3.33 44.46 -12.03
CA PHE A 5 -3.09 43.07 -11.59
C PHE A 5 -4.24 42.63 -10.69
N CYS A 6 -4.47 41.32 -10.61
CA CYS A 6 -5.44 40.76 -9.68
C CYS A 6 -4.86 40.74 -8.26
N ASP A 7 -5.43 41.48 -7.33
CA ASP A 7 -4.86 41.64 -5.97
C ASP A 7 -4.79 40.31 -5.19
N LYS A 8 -5.66 39.34 -5.52
CA LYS A 8 -5.66 38.00 -4.90
C LYS A 8 -4.62 37.02 -5.47
N CYS A 9 -4.05 37.26 -6.66
CA CYS A 9 -3.17 36.27 -7.31
C CYS A 9 -2.05 36.82 -8.21
N GLY A 10 -1.88 38.14 -8.32
CA GLY A 10 -0.84 38.77 -9.13
C GLY A 10 -0.98 38.56 -10.64
N ARG A 11 -2.08 37.98 -11.14
CA ARG A 11 -2.32 37.80 -12.58
C ARG A 11 -2.52 39.17 -13.26
N PRO A 12 -1.78 39.52 -14.33
CA PRO A 12 -2.01 40.75 -15.07
C PRO A 12 -3.40 40.77 -15.71
N LEU A 13 -4.02 41.94 -15.71
CA LEU A 13 -5.34 42.22 -16.25
C LEU A 13 -5.24 43.36 -17.26
N SER A 14 -5.92 43.19 -18.41
CA SER A 14 -6.06 44.25 -19.41
C SER A 14 -7.09 45.28 -18.96
N GLU A 15 -6.94 46.53 -19.40
CA GLU A 15 -7.87 47.66 -19.17
C GLU A 15 -9.34 47.30 -19.53
N GLY A 16 -9.55 46.38 -20.48
CA GLY A 16 -10.86 45.86 -20.89
C GLY A 16 -11.36 44.62 -20.14
N CYS A 17 -10.63 44.04 -19.19
CA CYS A 17 -11.04 42.81 -18.48
C CYS A 17 -12.33 43.02 -17.67
N ILE A 18 -12.50 44.19 -17.04
CA ILE A 18 -13.73 44.53 -16.29
C ILE A 18 -14.93 44.57 -17.24
N ALA A 19 -14.79 45.25 -18.39
CA ALA A 19 -15.83 45.36 -19.41
C ALA A 19 -16.22 44.01 -20.06
N ARG A 20 -15.34 42.99 -19.99
CA ARG A 20 -15.60 41.62 -20.44
C ARG A 20 -16.07 40.66 -19.32
N GLY A 21 -16.15 41.12 -18.07
CA GLY A 21 -16.47 40.27 -16.91
C GLY A 21 -15.36 39.29 -16.50
N GLU A 22 -14.15 39.46 -17.02
CA GLU A 22 -12.97 38.65 -16.66
C GLU A 22 -12.37 39.07 -15.31
N ALA A 23 -12.70 40.27 -14.84
CA ALA A 23 -12.39 40.78 -13.51
C ALA A 23 -13.54 41.62 -12.97
N VAL A 24 -13.61 41.77 -11.65
CA VAL A 24 -14.61 42.54 -10.91
C VAL A 24 -13.87 43.38 -9.87
N ASP A 25 -14.16 44.68 -9.81
CA ASP A 25 -13.76 45.54 -8.71
C ASP A 25 -14.70 45.29 -7.52
N ARG A 26 -14.12 45.02 -6.34
CA ARG A 26 -14.83 44.83 -5.08
C ARG A 26 -14.13 45.65 -4.00
N ASP A 27 -14.82 46.68 -3.53
CA ASP A 27 -14.37 47.53 -2.42
C ASP A 27 -12.97 48.17 -2.64
N GLY A 28 -12.55 48.31 -3.92
CA GLY A 28 -11.24 48.82 -4.34
C GLY A 28 -10.19 47.74 -4.64
N GLU A 29 -10.48 46.45 -4.43
CA GLU A 29 -9.64 45.34 -4.91
C GLU A 29 -10.12 44.85 -6.28
N LEU A 30 -9.20 44.68 -7.23
CA LEU A 30 -9.48 44.14 -8.55
C LEU A 30 -9.30 42.61 -8.55
N VAL A 31 -10.41 41.86 -8.58
CA VAL A 31 -10.39 40.39 -8.46
C VAL A 31 -10.74 39.72 -9.78
N CYS A 32 -9.87 38.85 -10.30
CA CYS A 32 -10.13 38.11 -11.54
C CYS A 32 -11.20 37.00 -11.33
N ALA A 33 -11.93 36.68 -12.40
CA ALA A 33 -13.05 35.74 -12.35
C ALA A 33 -12.66 34.34 -11.81
N SER A 34 -11.43 33.89 -12.02
CA SER A 34 -10.92 32.63 -11.46
C SER A 34 -10.77 32.67 -9.93
N CYS A 35 -10.32 33.78 -9.37
CA CYS A 35 -10.28 33.97 -7.91
C CYS A 35 -11.68 34.08 -7.33
N LEU A 36 -12.56 34.84 -7.99
CA LEU A 36 -13.95 35.05 -7.55
C LEU A 36 -14.79 33.76 -7.63
N ALA A 37 -14.50 32.86 -8.58
CA ALA A 37 -15.05 31.51 -8.62
C ALA A 37 -14.55 30.63 -7.46
N ASN A 38 -13.25 30.68 -7.15
CA ASN A 38 -12.66 29.96 -6.02
C ASN A 38 -13.12 30.47 -4.65
N GLU A 39 -13.48 31.76 -4.53
CA GLU A 39 -14.15 32.29 -3.34
C GLU A 39 -15.58 31.75 -3.23
N ARG A 40 -16.35 31.73 -4.33
CA ARG A 40 -17.71 31.16 -4.35
C ARG A 40 -17.72 29.68 -3.97
N THR A 41 -16.80 28.86 -4.45
CA THR A 41 -16.74 27.44 -4.06
C THR A 41 -16.36 27.28 -2.59
N LYS A 42 -15.38 28.05 -2.07
CA LYS A 42 -15.05 28.05 -0.63
C LYS A 42 -16.21 28.50 0.25
N SER A 43 -16.97 29.51 -0.15
CA SER A 43 -18.15 29.96 0.57
C SER A 43 -19.31 28.97 0.49
N ALA A 44 -19.49 28.28 -0.65
CA ALA A 44 -20.49 27.22 -0.79
C ALA A 44 -20.16 25.97 0.06
N VAL A 45 -18.87 25.59 0.14
CA VAL A 45 -18.40 24.55 1.06
C VAL A 45 -18.68 24.96 2.50
N ARG A 46 -18.32 26.19 2.91
CA ARG A 46 -18.60 26.69 4.27
C ARG A 46 -20.09 26.80 4.61
N ALA A 47 -20.95 27.07 3.63
CA ALA A 47 -22.40 27.07 3.82
C ALA A 47 -22.94 25.64 4.00
N ALA A 48 -22.45 24.68 3.21
CA ALA A 48 -22.76 23.27 3.39
C ALA A 48 -22.23 22.73 4.73
N GLU A 49 -21.06 23.19 5.19
CA GLU A 49 -20.48 22.91 6.52
C GLU A 49 -21.28 23.56 7.67
N SER A 50 -22.16 24.54 7.42
CA SER A 50 -23.02 25.16 8.43
C SER A 50 -24.47 24.68 8.42
N ASP A 51 -24.98 24.23 7.27
CA ASP A 51 -26.30 23.60 7.15
C ASP A 51 -26.24 22.09 7.49
N ALA A 52 -25.08 21.44 7.31
CA ALA A 52 -24.79 20.18 7.96
C ALA A 52 -24.74 20.40 9.48
N GLY A 53 -25.65 19.74 10.20
CA GLY A 53 -25.91 20.00 11.62
C GLY A 53 -24.72 19.78 12.54
N GLN A 54 -24.86 20.29 13.76
CA GLN A 54 -23.84 20.37 14.82
C GLN A 54 -23.45 19.02 15.46
N GLU A 55 -23.26 17.97 14.65
CA GLU A 55 -22.53 16.77 15.07
C GLU A 55 -21.04 17.10 15.18
N THR A 56 -20.40 16.64 16.24
CA THR A 56 -18.98 16.93 16.48
C THR A 56 -18.12 16.15 15.49
N THR A 57 -17.61 16.86 14.47
CA THR A 57 -16.42 16.45 13.72
C THR A 57 -15.19 16.52 14.63
N GLY A 58 -15.11 15.57 15.57
CA GLY A 58 -13.92 15.32 16.38
C GLY A 58 -12.72 14.96 15.49
N PRO A 59 -11.51 14.82 16.05
CA PRO A 59 -10.26 14.77 15.27
C PRO A 59 -10.20 13.70 14.16
N LEU A 60 -11.05 12.67 14.19
CA LEU A 60 -11.21 11.70 13.09
C LEU A 60 -11.84 12.25 11.81
N GLY A 61 -12.48 13.43 11.80
CA GLY A 61 -12.96 14.07 10.57
C GLY A 61 -11.84 14.22 9.53
N HIS A 62 -10.60 14.44 9.98
CA HIS A 62 -9.43 14.40 9.12
C HIS A 62 -8.89 12.99 8.83
N TYR A 63 -8.99 12.02 9.76
CA TYR A 63 -8.40 10.68 9.59
C TYR A 63 -9.30 9.67 8.83
N GLU A 64 -10.62 9.76 8.97
CA GLU A 64 -11.58 8.97 8.17
C GLU A 64 -11.60 9.46 6.70
N GLN A 65 -11.26 10.73 6.48
CA GLN A 65 -11.11 11.33 5.15
C GLN A 65 -9.64 11.41 4.66
N ALA A 66 -8.66 11.03 5.48
CA ALA A 66 -7.24 11.03 5.12
C ALA A 66 -6.93 9.88 4.15
N VAL A 67 -7.11 10.16 2.86
CA VAL A 67 -6.68 9.30 1.78
C VAL A 67 -5.24 9.64 1.41
N TRP A 68 -4.27 8.86 1.92
CA TRP A 68 -2.88 8.99 1.51
C TRP A 68 -2.62 8.19 0.23
N GLY A 69 -1.97 8.80 -0.77
CA GLY A 69 -1.52 8.07 -1.95
C GLY A 69 -0.32 7.18 -1.62
N CYS A 70 -0.37 5.89 -1.99
CA CYS A 70 0.81 5.02 -1.98
C CYS A 70 1.85 5.57 -2.97
N GLU A 71 3.02 5.97 -2.49
CA GLU A 71 4.04 6.68 -3.27
C GLU A 71 4.53 5.92 -4.52
N SER A 72 4.46 4.58 -4.49
CA SER A 72 4.90 3.73 -5.60
C SER A 72 3.87 3.55 -6.72
N CYS A 73 2.58 3.86 -6.50
CA CYS A 73 1.51 3.50 -7.46
C CYS A 73 0.24 4.37 -7.40
N GLY A 74 0.17 5.38 -6.55
CA GLY A 74 -0.98 6.28 -6.39
C GLY A 74 -2.23 5.66 -5.76
N ILE A 75 -2.24 4.36 -5.44
CA ILE A 75 -3.39 3.70 -4.82
C ILE A 75 -3.73 4.39 -3.49
N PRO A 76 -5.00 4.76 -3.24
CA PRO A 76 -5.43 5.31 -1.96
C PRO A 76 -5.22 4.31 -0.83
N VAL A 77 -4.61 4.76 0.25
CA VAL A 77 -4.39 4.02 1.50
C VAL A 77 -5.01 4.84 2.62
N THR A 78 -5.99 4.26 3.29
CA THR A 78 -6.70 4.87 4.42
C THR A 78 -6.01 4.55 5.75
N ALA A 79 -6.42 5.22 6.84
CA ALA A 79 -6.01 4.82 8.19
C ALA A 79 -6.39 3.34 8.49
N LEU A 80 -7.54 2.87 8.01
CA LEU A 80 -7.96 1.47 8.10
C LEU A 80 -6.97 0.52 7.43
N ASP A 81 -6.43 0.86 6.26
CA ASP A 81 -5.47 0.02 5.56
C ASP A 81 -4.13 -0.10 6.29
N LEU A 82 -3.67 0.98 6.96
CA LEU A 82 -2.46 0.93 7.80
C LEU A 82 -2.68 0.03 9.03
N ILE A 83 -3.85 0.10 9.66
CA ILE A 83 -4.23 -0.74 10.80
C ILE A 83 -4.29 -2.21 10.39
N GLU A 84 -4.94 -2.53 9.28
CA GLU A 84 -5.16 -3.91 8.81
C GLU A 84 -3.96 -4.49 8.03
N GLY A 85 -2.79 -3.82 8.04
CA GLY A 85 -1.58 -4.26 7.34
C GLY A 85 -1.68 -4.24 5.80
N ARG A 86 -2.76 -3.68 5.24
CA ARG A 86 -2.89 -3.40 3.80
C ARG A 86 -2.09 -2.17 3.36
N GLY A 87 -1.55 -1.41 4.31
CA GLY A 87 -0.53 -0.40 4.11
C GLY A 87 0.59 -0.51 5.14
N SER A 88 1.74 0.08 4.84
CA SER A 88 2.90 0.17 5.72
C SER A 88 3.58 1.53 5.56
N ARG A 89 4.18 2.05 6.64
CA ARG A 89 4.96 3.30 6.62
C ARG A 89 6.41 2.99 6.97
N VAL A 90 7.31 3.17 6.00
CA VAL A 90 8.71 2.74 6.10
C VAL A 90 9.62 3.93 5.76
N GLY A 91 10.38 4.43 6.74
CA GLY A 91 11.21 5.63 6.55
C GLY A 91 10.39 6.89 6.20
N GLY A 92 9.22 7.04 6.83
CA GLY A 92 8.25 8.11 6.52
C GLY A 92 7.36 7.82 5.30
N MET A 93 7.91 7.13 4.29
CA MET A 93 7.23 6.79 3.03
C MET A 93 6.03 5.87 3.25
N LEU A 94 4.94 6.09 2.50
CA LEU A 94 3.70 5.33 2.66
C LEU A 94 3.43 4.40 1.46
N ARG A 95 3.26 3.09 1.73
CA ARG A 95 3.13 2.04 0.70
C ARG A 95 1.98 1.08 0.98
N CYS A 96 1.12 0.84 -0.01
CA CYS A 96 0.11 -0.22 0.04
C CYS A 96 0.75 -1.62 -0.05
N SER A 97 0.02 -2.67 0.32
CA SER A 97 0.48 -4.07 0.38
C SER A 97 0.96 -4.64 -0.96
N ARG A 98 0.53 -4.08 -2.10
CA ARG A 98 1.04 -4.43 -3.44
C ARG A 98 2.42 -3.84 -3.75
N CYS A 99 2.84 -2.80 -3.02
CA CYS A 99 4.07 -2.04 -3.27
C CYS A 99 5.02 -1.97 -2.07
N ALA A 100 4.58 -2.40 -0.89
CA ALA A 100 5.45 -2.89 0.16
C ALA A 100 6.33 -4.01 -0.41
N PRO A 101 7.65 -4.02 -0.15
CA PRO A 101 8.50 -5.11 -0.60
C PRO A 101 8.05 -6.39 0.09
N ILE A 102 7.50 -7.34 -0.68
CA ILE A 102 7.29 -8.70 -0.18
C ILE A 102 8.63 -9.19 0.32
N VAL A 103 8.74 -9.46 1.63
CA VAL A 103 9.90 -10.13 2.23
C VAL A 103 9.85 -11.58 1.77
N LYS A 104 10.29 -11.80 0.53
CA LYS A 104 10.43 -13.12 -0.05
C LYS A 104 11.41 -13.88 0.83
N LYS A 105 10.92 -14.92 1.52
CA LYS A 105 11.74 -15.94 2.16
C LYS A 105 12.87 -16.29 1.19
N ALA A 106 14.12 -16.17 1.66
CA ALA A 106 15.28 -16.16 0.78
C ALA A 106 15.23 -17.38 -0.17
N PRO A 107 15.36 -17.18 -1.50
CA PRO A 107 15.26 -18.29 -2.43
C PRO A 107 16.42 -19.25 -2.18
N GLU A 108 16.08 -20.52 -1.96
CA GLU A 108 17.09 -21.59 -1.91
C GLU A 108 17.84 -21.60 -3.23
N VAL A 109 19.18 -21.50 -3.15
CA VAL A 109 20.03 -21.35 -4.33
C VAL A 109 20.01 -22.69 -5.10
N PRO A 110 19.45 -22.75 -6.32
CA PRO A 110 19.48 -23.98 -7.10
C PRO A 110 20.92 -24.25 -7.52
N LYS A 111 21.38 -25.51 -7.39
CA LYS A 111 22.64 -25.93 -8.02
C LYS A 111 22.52 -25.72 -9.53
N ALA A 112 23.51 -25.03 -10.11
CA ALA A 112 23.53 -24.75 -11.53
C ALA A 112 24.02 -25.97 -12.33
N GLU A 113 23.15 -26.51 -13.19
CA GLU A 113 23.54 -27.45 -14.24
C GLU A 113 23.92 -26.70 -15.54
N PRO A 114 24.87 -27.24 -16.34
CA PRO A 114 25.34 -26.59 -17.56
C PRO A 114 24.27 -26.65 -18.66
N LYS A 115 23.94 -25.48 -19.22
CA LYS A 115 22.86 -25.32 -20.20
C LYS A 115 23.35 -25.56 -21.64
N PRO A 116 22.76 -26.51 -22.40
CA PRO A 116 23.13 -26.73 -23.80
C PRO A 116 22.68 -25.58 -24.72
N ALA A 117 23.33 -25.46 -25.88
CA ALA A 117 23.12 -24.35 -26.82
C ALA A 117 21.77 -24.42 -27.54
N ALA A 118 21.15 -23.26 -27.77
CA ALA A 118 19.88 -23.13 -28.49
C ALA A 118 20.10 -22.79 -29.98
N PRO A 119 19.36 -23.41 -30.92
CA PRO A 119 19.46 -23.11 -32.34
C PRO A 119 18.80 -21.76 -32.71
N ALA A 120 19.23 -21.17 -33.82
CA ALA A 120 18.78 -19.87 -34.28
C ALA A 120 17.30 -19.85 -34.73
N ARG A 121 16.61 -18.73 -34.49
CA ARG A 121 15.27 -18.45 -35.04
C ARG A 121 15.34 -17.53 -36.27
N PRO A 122 14.50 -17.73 -37.29
CA PRO A 122 14.48 -16.89 -38.50
C PRO A 122 13.81 -15.53 -38.26
N SER A 123 14.18 -14.54 -39.09
CA SER A 123 13.69 -13.17 -39.07
C SER A 123 12.32 -13.00 -39.75
N ILE A 124 11.40 -12.27 -39.10
CA ILE A 124 10.09 -11.90 -39.65
C ILE A 124 10.17 -10.51 -40.31
N PRO A 125 9.59 -10.31 -41.51
CA PRO A 125 9.71 -9.05 -42.26
C PRO A 125 8.82 -7.91 -41.74
N ARG A 126 9.21 -6.69 -42.10
CA ARG A 126 8.59 -5.41 -41.70
C ARG A 126 7.53 -4.97 -42.72
N PRO A 127 6.29 -4.64 -42.33
CA PRO A 127 5.31 -4.06 -43.26
C PRO A 127 5.61 -2.59 -43.58
N ALA A 128 5.19 -2.14 -44.78
CA ALA A 128 5.41 -0.80 -45.31
C ALA A 128 4.19 0.14 -45.08
N PRO A 129 4.36 1.48 -45.11
CA PRO A 129 3.27 2.43 -44.89
C PRO A 129 2.39 2.61 -46.15
N SER A 130 1.09 2.83 -45.95
CA SER A 130 0.12 3.12 -47.00
C SER A 130 -0.25 4.61 -47.08
N ILE A 131 -0.48 5.09 -48.30
CA ILE A 131 -0.74 6.50 -48.68
C ILE A 131 -2.27 6.71 -48.83
N PRO A 132 -2.82 7.90 -48.53
CA PRO A 132 -4.27 8.10 -48.35
C PRO A 132 -5.08 8.06 -49.65
N ARG A 133 -6.39 7.79 -49.51
CA ARG A 133 -7.38 7.79 -50.60
C ARG A 133 -8.52 8.76 -50.32
N ALA A 134 -9.03 9.42 -51.35
CA ALA A 134 -9.95 10.55 -51.23
C ALA A 134 -11.40 10.25 -51.62
N ALA A 135 -12.29 11.12 -51.13
CA ALA A 135 -13.58 11.55 -51.70
C ALA A 135 -14.69 10.52 -52.02
N GLN A 136 -15.83 10.69 -51.34
CA GLN A 136 -17.14 10.84 -51.99
C GLN A 136 -18.18 11.49 -51.06
N THR A 137 -19.24 12.07 -51.67
CA THR A 137 -20.37 12.77 -51.02
C THR A 137 -21.68 12.34 -51.68
N PRO A 138 -22.84 12.47 -51.02
CA PRO A 138 -23.77 13.50 -51.48
C PRO A 138 -24.59 14.22 -50.39
N ARG A 139 -25.37 15.22 -50.86
CA ARG A 139 -26.42 16.04 -50.19
C ARG A 139 -27.47 15.16 -49.47
N VAL A 140 -28.33 15.63 -48.55
CA VAL A 140 -29.02 16.93 -48.32
C VAL A 140 -28.94 17.25 -46.78
N SER A 141 -29.25 18.38 -46.14
CA SER A 141 -30.27 19.45 -46.36
C SER A 141 -29.80 20.86 -45.87
N SER A 142 -30.67 21.69 -45.29
CA SER A 142 -30.44 23.12 -45.02
C SER A 142 -31.04 23.64 -43.69
N THR A 143 -30.32 24.57 -43.03
CA THR A 143 -30.74 25.87 -42.43
C THR A 143 -29.60 26.40 -41.50
N PRO A 144 -29.76 27.54 -40.80
CA PRO A 144 -29.10 28.80 -41.11
C PRO A 144 -27.71 29.01 -40.47
N ARG A 145 -27.02 30.08 -40.91
CA ARG A 145 -25.61 30.38 -40.56
C ARG A 145 -25.45 31.19 -39.28
N HIS A 146 -24.45 30.85 -38.46
CA HIS A 146 -23.72 31.81 -37.63
C HIS A 146 -22.20 31.66 -37.81
N SER A 147 -21.44 32.67 -37.38
CA SER A 147 -20.06 32.97 -37.83
C SER A 147 -18.98 32.00 -37.36
N THR A 148 -18.16 31.49 -38.28
CA THR A 148 -17.01 30.60 -38.02
C THR A 148 -15.65 31.32 -37.91
N ALA A 149 -15.62 32.66 -37.91
CA ALA A 149 -14.37 33.43 -37.91
C ALA A 149 -13.49 33.21 -36.66
N ALA A 150 -14.10 33.17 -35.46
CA ALA A 150 -13.36 33.12 -34.19
C ALA A 150 -12.61 31.78 -33.96
N ALA A 151 -13.15 30.66 -34.44
CA ALA A 151 -12.58 29.33 -34.20
C ALA A 151 -11.17 29.16 -34.83
N ASN A 152 -10.92 29.82 -35.96
CA ASN A 152 -9.64 29.75 -36.65
C ASN A 152 -8.56 30.66 -36.03
N GLN A 153 -8.93 31.70 -35.26
CA GLN A 153 -7.97 32.52 -34.52
C GLN A 153 -7.39 31.76 -33.31
N PHE A 154 -8.24 31.10 -32.52
CA PHE A 154 -7.80 30.30 -31.36
C PHE A 154 -6.76 29.22 -31.72
N LEU A 155 -6.91 28.55 -32.88
CA LEU A 155 -5.97 27.54 -33.35
C LEU A 155 -4.64 28.10 -33.91
N ALA A 156 -4.58 29.39 -34.23
CA ALA A 156 -3.33 30.08 -34.58
C ALA A 156 -2.58 30.53 -33.31
N GLU A 157 -3.31 31.09 -32.35
CA GLU A 157 -2.74 31.65 -31.12
C GLU A 157 -2.16 30.57 -30.20
N ALA A 158 -2.86 29.43 -30.07
CA ALA A 158 -2.40 28.27 -29.29
C ALA A 158 -1.09 27.61 -29.79
N LYS A 159 -0.58 27.97 -30.98
CA LYS A 159 0.73 27.51 -31.48
C LYS A 159 1.88 28.47 -31.16
N SER A 160 1.61 29.63 -30.56
CA SER A 160 2.62 30.67 -30.31
C SER A 160 3.36 30.51 -28.97
N GLU A 161 2.70 30.03 -27.91
CA GLU A 161 3.26 29.96 -26.56
C GLU A 161 4.31 28.84 -26.35
N GLN A 162 4.40 27.87 -27.27
CA GLN A 162 5.25 26.67 -27.13
C GLN A 162 6.77 26.93 -27.31
N LYS A 163 7.29 28.11 -26.92
CA LYS A 163 8.64 28.60 -27.26
C LYS A 163 9.49 29.13 -26.08
N ARG A 164 9.38 28.56 -24.87
CA ARG A 164 10.40 28.76 -23.79
C ARG A 164 10.78 27.45 -23.07
N PRO A 165 11.59 26.57 -23.68
CA PRO A 165 11.97 25.26 -23.12
C PRO A 165 13.01 25.31 -21.98
N ILE A 166 13.08 26.42 -21.22
CA ILE A 166 14.12 26.65 -20.21
C ILE A 166 13.83 25.85 -18.92
N LEU A 167 12.56 25.79 -18.50
CA LEU A 167 12.14 25.13 -17.25
C LEU A 167 12.54 23.64 -17.14
N PRO A 168 12.33 22.76 -18.15
CA PRO A 168 12.72 21.35 -18.04
C PRO A 168 14.23 21.15 -17.95
N ILE A 169 15.03 22.00 -18.59
CA ILE A 169 16.50 21.92 -18.54
C ILE A 169 17.00 22.21 -17.12
N VAL A 170 16.44 23.22 -16.45
CA VAL A 170 16.77 23.57 -15.06
C VAL A 170 16.36 22.46 -14.09
N MET A 171 15.17 21.84 -14.27
CA MET A 171 14.75 20.69 -13.47
C MET A 171 15.72 19.51 -13.61
N ILE A 172 16.12 19.15 -14.84
CA ILE A 172 17.07 18.05 -15.09
C ILE A 172 18.43 18.35 -14.45
N ALA A 173 18.92 19.59 -14.56
CA ALA A 173 20.21 20.01 -13.99
C ALA A 173 20.28 19.92 -12.45
N ILE A 174 19.14 20.04 -11.76
CA ILE A 174 19.07 19.96 -10.29
C ILE A 174 18.80 18.53 -9.80
N VAL A 175 17.85 17.81 -10.42
CA VAL A 175 17.40 16.49 -9.94
C VAL A 175 18.43 15.39 -10.24
N LEU A 176 19.08 15.43 -11.41
CA LEU A 176 20.01 14.39 -11.86
C LEU A 176 21.25 14.24 -10.94
N PRO A 177 21.95 15.30 -10.49
CA PRO A 177 23.06 15.15 -9.54
C PRO A 177 22.61 14.64 -8.16
N MET A 178 21.45 15.04 -7.65
CA MET A 178 20.93 14.50 -6.38
C MET A 178 20.65 13.00 -6.48
N PHE A 179 20.08 12.55 -7.60
CA PHE A 179 19.84 11.12 -7.87
C PHE A 179 21.16 10.34 -8.01
N ALA A 180 22.18 10.91 -8.65
CA ALA A 180 23.51 10.29 -8.77
C ALA A 180 24.20 10.11 -7.41
N VAL A 181 24.12 11.09 -6.51
CA VAL A 181 24.64 10.98 -5.12
C VAL A 181 23.91 9.88 -4.35
N SER A 182 22.57 9.80 -4.48
CA SER A 182 21.78 8.75 -3.84
C SER A 182 22.15 7.34 -4.33
N LEU A 183 22.35 7.16 -5.65
CA LEU A 183 22.79 5.89 -6.22
C LEU A 183 24.21 5.51 -5.76
N TYR A 184 25.14 6.47 -5.69
CA TYR A 184 26.48 6.22 -5.17
C TYR A 184 26.47 5.72 -3.71
N PHE A 185 25.64 6.34 -2.86
CA PHE A 185 25.50 5.92 -1.47
C PHE A 185 24.86 4.54 -1.32
N ALA A 186 23.88 4.21 -2.18
CA ALA A 186 23.28 2.87 -2.23
C ALA A 186 24.30 1.79 -2.64
N ILE A 187 25.07 2.03 -3.71
CA ILE A 187 26.06 1.07 -4.23
C ILE A 187 27.18 0.82 -3.21
N THR A 188 27.73 1.88 -2.60
CA THR A 188 28.79 1.75 -1.59
C THR A 188 28.29 1.09 -0.29
N SER A 189 27.01 1.26 0.06
CA SER A 189 26.40 0.54 1.19
C SER A 189 26.23 -0.96 0.91
N GLN A 190 25.83 -1.32 -0.31
CA GLN A 190 25.74 -2.73 -0.75
C GLN A 190 27.12 -3.41 -0.80
N GLN A 191 28.17 -2.70 -1.24
CA GLN A 191 29.54 -3.22 -1.20
C GLN A 191 30.00 -3.56 0.23
N LYS A 192 29.77 -2.67 1.20
CA LYS A 192 30.10 -2.92 2.61
C LYS A 192 29.32 -4.11 3.21
N LEU A 193 28.06 -4.28 2.85
CA LEU A 193 27.27 -5.46 3.25
C LEU A 193 27.83 -6.77 2.68
N ASN A 194 28.21 -6.77 1.39
CA ASN A 194 28.82 -7.94 0.75
C ASN A 194 30.19 -8.29 1.36
N GLU A 195 31.02 -7.29 1.70
CA GLU A 195 32.25 -7.52 2.45
C GLU A 195 32.00 -8.12 3.85
N ALA A 196 31.00 -7.63 4.58
CA ALA A 196 30.66 -8.14 5.90
C ALA A 196 30.18 -9.60 5.84
N MET A 197 29.28 -9.93 4.91
CA MET A 197 28.82 -11.30 4.68
C MET A 197 29.95 -12.23 4.22
N GLY A 198 30.84 -11.76 3.34
CA GLY A 198 32.02 -12.52 2.91
C GLY A 198 32.99 -12.85 4.05
N ARG A 199 33.19 -11.92 4.99
CA ARG A 199 33.99 -12.15 6.21
C ARG A 199 33.32 -13.19 7.12
N GLN A 200 32.00 -13.16 7.29
CA GLN A 200 31.26 -14.15 8.08
C GLN A 200 31.33 -15.55 7.44
N ALA A 201 31.15 -15.67 6.13
CA ALA A 201 31.25 -16.94 5.41
C ALA A 201 32.65 -17.57 5.54
N ASN A 202 33.72 -16.77 5.37
CA ASN A 202 35.10 -17.25 5.56
C ASN A 202 35.40 -17.63 7.03
N ALA A 203 34.85 -16.90 8.00
CA ALA A 203 35.01 -17.25 9.41
C ALA A 203 34.32 -18.58 9.77
N GLN A 204 33.15 -18.86 9.20
CA GLN A 204 32.46 -20.15 9.36
C GLN A 204 33.22 -21.29 8.67
N ALA A 205 33.73 -21.07 7.45
CA ALA A 205 34.53 -22.06 6.72
C ALA A 205 35.86 -22.39 7.42
N GLY A 206 36.45 -21.43 8.14
CA GLY A 206 37.68 -21.62 8.92
C GLY A 206 37.50 -22.32 10.28
N ALA A 207 36.26 -22.46 10.75
CA ALA A 207 35.93 -23.05 12.06
C ALA A 207 35.57 -24.55 12.00
N GLY A 208 35.71 -25.20 10.84
CA GLY A 208 35.48 -26.64 10.69
C GLY A 208 36.52 -27.47 11.45
N ASP A 209 36.06 -28.44 12.25
CA ASP A 209 36.91 -29.35 13.01
C ASP A 209 37.86 -30.13 12.07
N PRO A 210 39.20 -30.10 12.27
CA PRO A 210 40.14 -30.85 11.45
C PRO A 210 39.99 -32.38 11.51
N SER A 211 39.18 -32.93 12.43
CA SER A 211 38.95 -34.38 12.57
C SER A 211 38.33 -35.04 11.31
N ASP A 212 37.43 -34.35 10.61
CA ASP A 212 36.55 -34.95 9.59
C ASP A 212 37.21 -35.10 8.19
N ARG A 213 38.43 -34.57 8.01
CA ARG A 213 39.17 -34.67 6.74
C ARG A 213 39.65 -36.09 6.37
N ARG A 214 39.47 -37.09 7.25
CA ARG A 214 40.10 -38.41 7.11
C ARG A 214 39.37 -39.40 6.20
N ASN A 215 38.10 -39.13 5.84
CA ASN A 215 37.23 -40.09 5.13
C ASN A 215 37.02 -39.81 3.63
N GLN A 216 37.60 -38.74 3.07
CA GLN A 216 37.49 -38.45 1.63
C GLN A 216 38.48 -39.32 0.84
N ARG A 217 38.10 -40.58 0.55
CA ARG A 217 38.81 -41.41 -0.43
C ARG A 217 38.77 -40.75 -1.83
N PRO A 218 39.85 -40.84 -2.63
CA PRO A 218 39.79 -40.52 -4.05
C PRO A 218 38.72 -41.39 -4.73
N ARG A 219 37.89 -40.77 -5.57
CA ARG A 219 36.91 -41.48 -6.39
C ARG A 219 37.55 -41.77 -7.74
N GLU A 220 38.00 -43.00 -7.94
CA GLU A 220 38.70 -43.40 -9.17
C GLU A 220 37.83 -43.17 -10.42
N GLU A 221 38.48 -42.64 -11.47
CA GLU A 221 37.84 -42.36 -12.75
C GLU A 221 37.71 -43.67 -13.55
N LEU A 222 36.49 -44.19 -13.67
CA LEU A 222 36.20 -45.32 -14.54
C LEU A 222 35.88 -44.83 -15.96
N ASN A 223 36.79 -45.16 -16.88
CA ASN A 223 36.74 -44.83 -18.29
C ASN A 223 35.62 -45.65 -18.99
N PRO A 224 34.82 -45.06 -19.91
CA PRO A 224 33.77 -45.81 -20.62
C PRO A 224 34.31 -46.54 -21.85
N GLU A 225 33.92 -47.80 -22.03
CA GLU A 225 33.86 -48.44 -23.35
C GLU A 225 32.42 -48.85 -23.69
N PRO A 226 32.02 -48.80 -24.97
CA PRO A 226 30.67 -49.13 -25.41
C PRO A 226 30.54 -50.61 -25.80
N LEU A 227 29.34 -51.18 -25.66
CA LEU A 227 28.80 -52.12 -26.66
C LEU A 227 27.27 -52.31 -26.50
N SER A 228 26.66 -52.62 -27.64
CA SER A 228 25.25 -52.88 -27.89
C SER A 228 24.58 -53.91 -26.99
N GLY A 229 23.29 -53.70 -26.70
CA GLY A 229 22.37 -54.74 -26.21
C GLY A 229 20.94 -54.24 -26.15
N GLU A 230 20.04 -54.77 -26.99
CA GLU A 230 18.61 -54.51 -26.91
C GLU A 230 17.98 -55.33 -25.78
N THR A 231 17.18 -54.68 -24.92
CA THR A 231 15.78 -55.11 -24.67
C THR A 231 14.99 -53.99 -23.99
N ASP A 232 13.71 -53.87 -24.36
CA ASP A 232 12.78 -52.86 -23.87
C ASP A 232 11.90 -53.45 -22.76
N ASP A 233 12.37 -53.33 -21.52
CA ASP A 233 11.64 -53.72 -20.30
C ASP A 233 12.10 -52.81 -19.15
N THR A 234 11.46 -51.65 -18.99
CA THR A 234 11.77 -50.71 -17.89
C THR A 234 10.99 -51.11 -16.64
N PRO A 235 11.63 -51.57 -15.54
CA PRO A 235 10.92 -51.86 -14.30
C PRO A 235 10.32 -50.57 -13.71
N PRO A 236 9.16 -50.64 -13.03
CA PRO A 236 8.53 -49.45 -12.46
C PRO A 236 9.49 -48.77 -11.48
N GLU A 237 9.73 -47.47 -11.68
CA GLU A 237 10.65 -46.66 -10.88
C GLU A 237 10.23 -46.68 -9.40
N VAL A 238 10.91 -47.51 -8.60
CA VAL A 238 10.73 -47.57 -7.15
C VAL A 238 11.30 -46.29 -6.57
N LYS A 239 10.45 -45.25 -6.50
CA LYS A 239 10.74 -44.04 -5.75
C LYS A 239 11.24 -44.45 -4.37
N PRO A 240 12.42 -44.00 -3.93
CA PRO A 240 12.90 -44.32 -2.60
C PRO A 240 11.82 -43.87 -1.59
N PRO A 241 11.54 -44.66 -0.54
CA PRO A 241 10.60 -44.25 0.48
C PRO A 241 11.04 -42.87 1.00
N MET A 242 10.10 -41.93 1.07
CA MET A 242 10.38 -40.63 1.67
C MET A 242 10.72 -40.88 3.13
N GLU A 243 12.01 -40.83 3.45
CA GLU A 243 12.52 -41.07 4.79
C GLU A 243 11.93 -39.99 5.71
N ASP A 244 11.19 -40.44 6.74
CA ASP A 244 10.47 -39.60 7.71
C ASP A 244 11.44 -38.77 8.56
N THR A 245 12.02 -37.78 7.90
CA THR A 245 12.94 -36.76 8.39
C THR A 245 12.16 -35.77 9.23
N ASN A 246 11.66 -36.28 10.35
CA ASN A 246 11.10 -35.52 11.45
C ASN A 246 11.98 -34.28 11.67
N PRO A 247 11.43 -33.06 11.54
CA PRO A 247 12.23 -31.85 11.51
C PRO A 247 13.10 -31.78 12.76
N PRO A 248 14.42 -31.53 12.61
CA PRO A 248 15.39 -31.74 13.69
C PRO A 248 14.95 -30.97 14.92
N SER A 249 14.72 -31.73 16.01
CA SER A 249 14.04 -31.24 17.21
C SER A 249 14.59 -29.87 17.63
N ALA A 250 13.70 -28.88 17.70
CA ALA A 250 14.08 -27.49 17.87
C ALA A 250 14.94 -27.35 19.12
N ARG A 251 16.21 -26.93 18.94
CA ARG A 251 17.15 -26.78 20.05
C ARG A 251 16.53 -25.85 21.10
N PRO A 252 16.51 -26.23 22.40
CA PRO A 252 15.96 -25.38 23.43
C PRO A 252 16.69 -24.03 23.43
N LEU A 253 15.92 -22.95 23.55
CA LEU A 253 16.47 -21.60 23.63
C LEU A 253 17.37 -21.47 24.87
N PRO A 254 18.46 -20.67 24.81
CA PRO A 254 19.27 -20.41 25.99
C PRO A 254 18.44 -19.75 27.10
N PRO A 255 18.65 -20.10 28.38
CA PRO A 255 17.99 -19.43 29.50
C PRO A 255 18.33 -17.93 29.49
N GLY A 256 17.36 -17.09 29.88
CA GLY A 256 17.46 -15.62 29.84
C GLY A 256 16.98 -14.98 28.53
N VAL A 257 17.11 -15.65 27.37
CA VAL A 257 16.76 -15.05 26.06
C VAL A 257 15.28 -14.65 25.97
N MET A 258 14.38 -15.35 26.67
CA MET A 258 12.96 -14.96 26.72
C MET A 258 12.76 -13.68 27.53
N ASP A 259 13.50 -13.52 28.63
CA ASP A 259 13.43 -12.34 29.50
C ASP A 259 14.03 -11.11 28.79
N ASP A 260 15.13 -11.29 28.06
CA ASP A 260 15.73 -10.26 27.18
C ASP A 260 14.73 -9.80 26.10
N LEU A 261 14.03 -10.74 25.45
CA LEU A 261 13.02 -10.42 24.43
C LEU A 261 11.82 -9.68 25.02
N ILE A 262 11.38 -10.05 26.23
CA ILE A 262 10.32 -9.34 26.96
C ILE A 262 10.78 -7.93 27.36
N ALA A 263 12.03 -7.75 27.80
CA ALA A 263 12.58 -6.44 28.12
C ALA A 263 12.61 -5.52 26.88
N ILE A 264 13.10 -6.02 25.74
CA ILE A 264 13.14 -5.29 24.46
C ILE A 264 11.72 -4.95 23.97
N GLU A 265 10.75 -5.87 24.11
CA GLU A 265 9.36 -5.56 23.72
C GLU A 265 8.71 -4.50 24.61
N ASN A 266 9.00 -4.50 25.92
CA ASN A 266 8.54 -3.45 26.83
C ASN A 266 9.14 -2.08 26.45
N GLU A 267 10.46 -1.99 26.23
CA GLU A 267 11.15 -0.75 25.81
C GLU A 267 10.57 -0.20 24.49
N LEU A 268 10.30 -1.07 23.52
CA LEU A 268 9.66 -0.70 22.25
C LEU A 268 8.18 -0.29 22.39
N ALA A 269 7.52 -0.69 23.49
CA ALA A 269 6.11 -0.38 23.76
C ALA A 269 5.92 0.90 24.60
N GLU A 270 6.85 1.27 25.47
CA GLU A 270 6.79 2.49 26.30
C GLU A 270 6.27 3.75 25.57
N PRO A 271 6.82 4.18 24.41
CA PRO A 271 6.36 5.41 23.75
C PRO A 271 4.93 5.33 23.22
N ALA A 272 4.44 4.13 22.88
CA ALA A 272 3.07 3.95 22.41
C ALA A 272 2.08 3.74 23.58
N ILE A 273 2.54 3.13 24.69
CA ILE A 273 1.79 3.05 25.95
C ILE A 273 1.60 4.45 26.56
N ALA A 274 2.62 5.31 26.51
CA ALA A 274 2.51 6.71 26.97
C ALA A 274 1.41 7.48 26.22
N LYS A 275 1.29 7.27 24.89
CA LYS A 275 0.19 7.83 24.08
C LYS A 275 -1.20 7.35 24.55
N LEU A 276 -1.35 6.08 24.92
CA LEU A 276 -2.62 5.54 25.45
C LEU A 276 -3.05 6.17 26.78
N GLN A 277 -2.13 6.80 27.51
CA GLN A 277 -2.40 7.49 28.78
C GLN A 277 -2.64 9.00 28.59
N SER A 278 -2.61 9.51 27.35
CA SER A 278 -2.85 10.92 27.06
C SER A 278 -4.32 11.30 27.26
N LYS A 279 -4.57 12.57 27.56
CA LYS A 279 -5.91 13.17 27.56
C LYS A 279 -6.39 13.57 26.16
N ASN A 280 -5.51 13.50 25.16
CA ASN A 280 -5.81 13.82 23.77
C ASN A 280 -6.20 12.54 23.03
N LEU A 281 -7.47 12.43 22.63
CA LEU A 281 -7.99 11.27 21.88
C LEU A 281 -7.17 10.99 20.60
N GLY A 282 -6.65 12.03 19.93
CA GLY A 282 -5.79 11.86 18.76
C GLY A 282 -4.50 11.10 19.07
N GLU A 283 -3.87 11.38 20.22
CA GLU A 283 -2.68 10.65 20.69
C GLU A 283 -3.04 9.22 21.09
N VAL A 284 -4.15 9.01 21.81
CA VAL A 284 -4.64 7.67 22.20
C VAL A 284 -4.89 6.80 20.96
N TRP A 285 -5.53 7.34 19.92
CA TRP A 285 -5.74 6.64 18.65
C TRP A 285 -4.43 6.37 17.90
N GLU A 286 -3.50 7.33 17.84
CA GLU A 286 -2.16 7.06 17.29
C GLU A 286 -1.43 5.95 18.04
N GLY A 287 -1.52 5.91 19.38
CA GLY A 287 -0.98 4.84 20.20
C GLY A 287 -1.60 3.48 19.85
N LEU A 288 -2.93 3.40 19.75
CA LEU A 288 -3.64 2.18 19.35
C LEU A 288 -3.24 1.70 17.93
N ILE A 289 -3.07 2.63 16.98
CA ILE A 289 -2.63 2.32 15.61
C ILE A 289 -1.17 1.83 15.60
N GLU A 290 -0.29 2.46 16.37
CA GLU A 290 1.13 2.10 16.49
C GLU A 290 1.31 0.72 17.16
N ILE A 291 0.56 0.45 18.24
CA ILE A 291 0.51 -0.85 18.93
C ILE A 291 -0.04 -1.94 18.02
N GLY A 292 -1.15 -1.68 17.32
CA GLY A 292 -1.79 -2.65 16.43
C GLY A 292 -0.92 -3.02 15.23
N SER A 293 -0.33 -2.02 14.57
CA SER A 293 0.50 -2.21 13.38
C SER A 293 1.86 -2.85 13.68
N ARG A 294 2.48 -2.58 14.84
CA ARG A 294 3.70 -3.26 15.30
C ARG A 294 3.47 -4.54 16.09
N ARG A 295 2.22 -4.84 16.47
CA ARG A 295 1.78 -5.97 17.29
C ARG A 295 2.44 -6.05 18.68
N LEU A 296 2.54 -4.92 19.38
CA LEU A 296 3.21 -4.81 20.68
C LEU A 296 2.41 -5.53 21.79
N ILE A 297 2.83 -6.75 22.16
CA ILE A 297 2.13 -7.63 23.11
C ILE A 297 2.17 -7.04 24.53
N ALA A 298 3.26 -6.38 24.90
CA ALA A 298 3.40 -5.66 26.17
C ALA A 298 2.27 -4.62 26.42
N ALA A 299 1.68 -4.07 25.36
CA ALA A 299 0.62 -3.06 25.48
C ALA A 299 -0.78 -3.65 25.78
N ARG A 300 -0.97 -4.98 25.73
CA ARG A 300 -2.26 -5.66 25.96
C ARG A 300 -3.07 -5.15 27.18
N PRO A 301 -2.49 -4.96 28.38
CA PRO A 301 -3.25 -4.49 29.55
C PRO A 301 -3.86 -3.10 29.36
N TYR A 302 -3.16 -2.21 28.66
CA TYR A 302 -3.59 -0.84 28.38
C TYR A 302 -4.69 -0.81 27.30
N VAL A 303 -4.55 -1.64 26.25
CA VAL A 303 -5.62 -1.83 25.25
C VAL A 303 -6.90 -2.37 25.91
N ARG A 304 -6.78 -3.30 26.87
CA ARG A 304 -7.92 -3.82 27.63
C ARG A 304 -8.59 -2.79 28.55
N ALA A 305 -7.87 -1.77 29.02
CA ALA A 305 -8.49 -0.65 29.74
C ALA A 305 -9.38 0.19 28.81
N LEU A 306 -8.91 0.47 27.59
CA LEU A 306 -9.63 1.27 26.59
C LEU A 306 -10.86 0.56 25.98
N LEU A 307 -11.04 -0.75 26.21
CA LEU A 307 -12.32 -1.45 25.94
C LEU A 307 -13.49 -0.92 26.79
N ARG A 308 -13.22 -0.05 27.78
CA ARG A 308 -14.23 0.58 28.66
C ARG A 308 -14.18 2.11 28.60
N ASP A 309 -13.53 2.67 27.59
CA ASP A 309 -13.46 4.11 27.39
C ASP A 309 -14.87 4.70 27.13
N PRO A 310 -15.20 5.91 27.62
CA PRO A 310 -16.47 6.57 27.26
C PRO A 310 -16.63 6.81 25.75
N ASP A 311 -15.54 7.05 25.00
CA ASP A 311 -15.57 7.29 23.56
C ASP A 311 -15.77 5.97 22.77
N ASP A 312 -16.84 5.91 21.97
CA ASP A 312 -17.23 4.74 21.18
C ASP A 312 -16.18 4.37 20.13
N LYS A 313 -15.59 5.37 19.47
CA LYS A 313 -14.56 5.16 18.45
C LYS A 313 -13.28 4.58 19.06
N THR A 314 -12.95 4.99 20.28
CA THR A 314 -11.86 4.44 21.10
C THR A 314 -12.13 2.99 21.50
N ARG A 315 -13.35 2.65 21.97
CA ARG A 315 -13.74 1.26 22.25
C ARG A 315 -13.67 0.38 21.00
N ALA A 316 -14.19 0.84 19.87
CA ALA A 316 -14.16 0.10 18.60
C ALA A 316 -12.74 -0.16 18.10
N LEU A 317 -11.85 0.85 18.19
CA LEU A 317 -10.45 0.71 17.82
C LEU A 317 -9.70 -0.22 18.80
N ALA A 318 -9.97 -0.12 20.11
CA ALA A 318 -9.40 -1.00 21.12
C ALA A 318 -9.82 -2.48 20.91
N CYS A 319 -11.09 -2.73 20.56
CA CYS A 319 -11.56 -4.07 20.16
C CYS A 319 -10.71 -4.63 19.01
N ARG A 320 -10.56 -3.86 17.93
CA ARG A 320 -9.78 -4.26 16.75
C ARG A 320 -8.32 -4.56 17.12
N VAL A 321 -7.68 -3.71 17.93
CA VAL A 321 -6.29 -3.90 18.38
C VAL A 321 -6.15 -5.14 19.27
N ALA A 322 -7.06 -5.38 20.23
CA ALA A 322 -7.04 -6.58 21.07
C ALA A 322 -7.09 -7.89 20.22
N GLY A 323 -7.93 -7.91 19.17
CA GLY A 323 -7.97 -9.00 18.20
C GLY A 323 -6.68 -9.17 17.40
N MET A 324 -6.02 -8.07 17.00
CA MET A 324 -4.73 -8.13 16.28
C MET A 324 -3.54 -8.55 17.16
N LEU A 325 -3.57 -8.19 18.45
CA LEU A 325 -2.59 -8.61 19.45
C LEU A 325 -2.78 -10.07 19.92
N ASN A 326 -3.82 -10.77 19.45
CA ASN A 326 -4.24 -12.08 19.95
C ASN A 326 -4.41 -12.10 21.48
N ASP A 327 -5.02 -11.05 22.06
CA ASP A 327 -5.25 -10.92 23.50
C ASP A 327 -6.45 -11.76 23.97
N LYS A 328 -6.21 -13.03 24.27
CA LYS A 328 -7.26 -13.93 24.79
C LYS A 328 -7.81 -13.51 26.15
N GLU A 329 -7.12 -12.68 26.92
CA GLU A 329 -7.65 -12.13 28.17
C GLU A 329 -8.70 -11.02 27.94
N ALA A 330 -8.83 -10.51 26.70
CA ALA A 330 -9.88 -9.57 26.34
C ALA A 330 -11.26 -10.25 26.14
N LEU A 331 -11.29 -11.57 25.87
CA LEU A 331 -12.51 -12.31 25.51
C LEU A 331 -13.72 -12.07 26.44
N PRO A 332 -13.60 -12.09 27.78
CA PRO A 332 -14.75 -11.83 28.67
C PRO A 332 -15.30 -10.40 28.57
N THR A 333 -14.45 -9.43 28.22
CA THR A 333 -14.87 -8.04 28.00
C THR A 333 -15.50 -7.87 26.62
N LEU A 334 -14.91 -8.45 25.58
CA LEU A 334 -15.46 -8.44 24.21
C LEU A 334 -16.85 -9.09 24.13
N ASN A 335 -17.04 -10.24 24.79
CA ASN A 335 -18.35 -10.90 24.88
C ASN A 335 -19.39 -10.00 25.57
N ARG A 336 -19.00 -9.30 26.64
CA ARG A 336 -19.90 -8.36 27.33
C ARG A 336 -20.24 -7.12 26.49
N MET A 337 -19.33 -6.66 25.65
CA MET A 337 -19.57 -5.54 24.72
C MET A 337 -20.53 -5.93 23.59
N LEU A 338 -20.48 -7.18 23.10
CA LEU A 338 -21.45 -7.70 22.12
C LEU A 338 -22.90 -7.62 22.60
N GLU A 339 -23.11 -7.81 23.91
CA GLU A 339 -24.44 -7.82 24.53
C GLU A 339 -24.88 -6.45 25.02
N LEU A 340 -23.97 -5.62 25.55
CA LEU A 340 -24.30 -4.46 26.39
C LEU A 340 -23.77 -3.10 25.90
N ASP A 341 -22.94 -3.03 24.86
CA ASP A 341 -22.45 -1.72 24.38
C ASP A 341 -23.60 -0.90 23.75
N PRO A 342 -23.71 0.42 23.98
CA PRO A 342 -24.70 1.23 23.28
C PRO A 342 -24.46 1.28 21.77
N ASP A 343 -23.20 1.26 21.29
CA ASP A 343 -22.90 1.42 19.87
C ASP A 343 -22.83 0.08 19.10
N ASP A 344 -23.40 0.07 17.89
CA ASP A 344 -23.42 -1.10 17.02
C ASP A 344 -22.12 -1.31 16.24
N ASN A 345 -21.36 -0.25 15.96
CA ASN A 345 -20.03 -0.38 15.35
C ASN A 345 -19.01 -0.98 16.33
N VAL A 346 -19.06 -0.60 17.61
CA VAL A 346 -18.33 -1.26 18.72
C VAL A 346 -18.69 -2.74 18.79
N LYS A 347 -19.97 -3.13 18.72
CA LYS A 347 -20.39 -4.55 18.68
C LYS A 347 -19.81 -5.28 17.45
N VAL A 348 -19.82 -4.64 16.28
CA VAL A 348 -19.28 -5.24 15.04
C VAL A 348 -17.76 -5.47 15.14
N GLU A 349 -16.98 -4.52 15.68
CA GLU A 349 -15.54 -4.71 15.91
C GLU A 349 -15.25 -5.67 17.08
N ALA A 350 -16.06 -5.67 18.14
CA ALA A 350 -15.97 -6.66 19.21
C ALA A 350 -16.21 -8.09 18.70
N ARG A 351 -17.12 -8.27 17.74
CA ARG A 351 -17.37 -9.56 17.07
C ARG A 351 -16.14 -10.01 16.29
N LYS A 352 -15.68 -9.17 15.35
CA LYS A 352 -14.46 -9.42 14.56
C LYS A 352 -13.25 -9.72 15.44
N ALA A 353 -13.12 -9.05 16.60
CA ALA A 353 -12.05 -9.29 17.55
C ALA A 353 -12.19 -10.64 18.25
N ARG A 354 -13.38 -10.95 18.81
CA ARG A 354 -13.69 -12.25 19.44
C ARG A 354 -13.42 -13.40 18.47
N ASP A 355 -13.94 -13.31 17.25
CA ASP A 355 -13.88 -14.38 16.25
C ASP A 355 -12.43 -14.66 15.82
N ARG A 356 -11.56 -13.63 15.80
CA ARG A 356 -10.10 -13.79 15.59
C ARG A 356 -9.39 -14.48 16.76
N LEU A 357 -9.91 -14.35 17.99
CA LEU A 357 -9.32 -14.89 19.23
C LEU A 357 -9.78 -16.33 19.53
N THR A 358 -11.02 -16.66 19.19
CA THR A 358 -11.58 -18.03 19.22
C THR A 358 -11.05 -18.87 18.06
N GLY A 359 -10.71 -18.23 16.95
CA GLY A 359 -10.34 -18.88 15.69
C GLY A 359 -11.52 -19.07 14.73
N GLU A 360 -12.72 -18.62 15.10
CA GLU A 360 -13.93 -18.67 14.26
C GLU A 360 -13.78 -17.81 12.98
N ALA A 361 -13.07 -16.68 13.04
CA ALA A 361 -12.71 -15.88 11.86
C ALA A 361 -11.59 -16.50 10.99
N THR A 362 -10.99 -17.59 11.46
CA THR A 362 -10.03 -18.43 10.74
C THR A 362 -10.52 -19.85 10.51
N ARG A 363 -11.79 -20.14 10.83
CA ARG A 363 -12.52 -21.29 10.26
C ARG A 363 -12.58 -21.01 8.76
N GLU A 364 -11.81 -21.72 7.96
CA GLU A 364 -11.71 -21.42 6.54
C GLU A 364 -13.10 -21.60 5.89
N LEU A 365 -13.32 -21.01 4.70
CA LEU A 365 -14.53 -21.31 3.91
C LEU A 365 -14.67 -22.81 3.58
N ARG A 366 -13.63 -23.60 3.80
CA ARG A 366 -13.59 -25.08 3.72
C ARG A 366 -14.13 -25.79 4.97
N ASP A 367 -14.07 -25.14 6.13
CA ASP A 367 -14.48 -25.68 7.43
C ASP A 367 -15.94 -25.30 7.76
N MET A 368 -16.56 -24.47 6.94
CA MET A 368 -17.99 -24.14 6.97
C MET A 368 -18.79 -25.25 6.28
N THR A 369 -19.96 -25.58 6.83
CA THR A 369 -20.92 -26.47 6.16
C THR A 369 -21.59 -25.74 4.99
N ASP A 370 -22.07 -26.50 4.00
CA ASP A 370 -22.77 -25.93 2.83
C ASP A 370 -23.96 -25.03 3.23
N ALA A 371 -24.64 -25.37 4.34
CA ALA A 371 -25.74 -24.58 4.89
C ALA A 371 -25.28 -23.21 5.44
N GLU A 372 -24.21 -23.18 6.24
CA GLU A 372 -23.63 -21.92 6.76
C GLU A 372 -23.09 -21.04 5.62
N LEU A 373 -22.53 -21.69 4.58
CA LEU A 373 -22.03 -20.99 3.39
C LEU A 373 -23.19 -20.39 2.56
N GLN A 374 -24.31 -21.11 2.43
CA GLN A 374 -25.48 -20.65 1.70
C GLN A 374 -26.24 -19.54 2.44
N GLU A 375 -26.35 -19.61 3.77
CA GLU A 375 -26.89 -18.52 4.60
C GLU A 375 -26.06 -17.23 4.44
N MET A 376 -24.73 -17.34 4.44
CA MET A 376 -23.84 -16.20 4.20
C MET A 376 -24.04 -15.58 2.81
N LEU A 377 -24.22 -16.40 1.77
CA LEU A 377 -24.49 -15.93 0.41
C LEU A 377 -25.83 -15.18 0.32
N GLU A 378 -26.88 -15.66 0.99
CA GLU A 378 -28.16 -14.95 1.06
C GLU A 378 -28.07 -13.62 1.79
N ASP A 379 -27.30 -13.53 2.88
CA ASP A 379 -27.10 -12.28 3.62
C ASP A 379 -26.33 -11.24 2.78
N ILE A 380 -25.29 -11.67 2.05
CA ILE A 380 -24.57 -10.84 1.09
C ILE A 380 -25.52 -10.35 -0.01
N GLN A 381 -26.37 -11.24 -0.55
CA GLN A 381 -27.34 -10.89 -1.58
C GLN A 381 -28.37 -9.86 -1.08
N ARG A 382 -28.95 -10.08 0.11
CA ARG A 382 -29.89 -9.15 0.76
C ARG A 382 -29.27 -7.76 0.96
N GLU A 383 -28.01 -7.67 1.37
CA GLU A 383 -27.33 -6.39 1.58
C GLU A 383 -26.93 -5.70 0.25
N LEU A 384 -26.62 -6.45 -0.81
CA LEU A 384 -26.45 -5.88 -2.16
C LEU A 384 -27.74 -5.26 -2.69
N ASP A 385 -28.88 -5.94 -2.50
CA ASP A 385 -30.17 -5.44 -2.99
C ASP A 385 -30.68 -4.25 -2.14
N ARG A 386 -30.39 -4.21 -0.82
CA ARG A 386 -30.55 -3.00 0.03
C ARG A 386 -29.71 -1.79 -0.41
N ARG A 387 -28.66 -1.99 -1.20
CA ARG A 387 -27.80 -0.92 -1.74
C ARG A 387 -28.23 -0.46 -3.12
N ARG A 388 -28.83 -1.36 -3.92
CA ARG A 388 -29.48 -1.02 -5.19
C ARG A 388 -30.69 -0.11 -4.95
N GLY A 389 -31.66 -0.56 -4.15
CA GLY A 389 -32.86 0.21 -3.78
C GLY A 389 -32.63 1.39 -2.82
N ARG A 390 -31.40 1.94 -2.80
CA ARG A 390 -31.03 3.21 -2.15
C ARG A 390 -30.36 4.21 -3.12
N ASN A 391 -30.16 3.81 -4.38
CA ASN A 391 -29.60 4.62 -5.46
C ASN A 391 -30.65 4.95 -6.55
N ASP A 392 -31.88 4.44 -6.40
CA ASP A 392 -33.07 4.76 -7.18
C ASP A 392 -33.95 5.77 -6.40
#